data_AF-A0A2M8PJD3-F1
#
_entry.id   AF-A0A2M8PJD3-F1
#
_cell.length_a   1.000
_cell.length_b   1.000
_cell.length_c   1.000
_cell.angle_alpha   90.00
_cell.angle_beta   90.00
_cell.angle_gamma   90.00
#
_symmetry.space_group_name_H-M   'P 1'
#
loop_
_entity.id
_entity.type
_entity.pdbx_description
1 polymer ?
#
loop_
_entity_poly.entity_id
_entity_poly.type
_entity_poly.pdbx_seq_one_letter_code
_entity_poly.pdbx_strand_id
1 'polypeptide(L)'
;NKDIVIVEDARESESMRRRLWAMAALLLTPLGEQYVQLEMLNDGYLEARNMELGDTVQLHLNANGALEEVRVSCYNPDSETEQLFRLSVSTELIDTDGIMMPQKINAYWD
;
A
#
# COMPACT_ATOMS: atom_id res chain seq x y z
N ASN A 1 26.95 -11.87 -10.38
CA ASN A 1 25.76 -12.71 -10.60
C ASN A 1 24.78 -12.45 -9.48
N LYS A 2 23.67 -11.77 -9.76
CA LYS A 2 22.50 -11.80 -8.87
C LYS A 2 21.65 -12.97 -9.36
N ASP A 3 21.50 -13.98 -8.53
CA ASP A 3 20.60 -15.09 -8.83
C ASP A 3 19.17 -14.54 -8.93
N ILE A 4 18.53 -14.78 -10.07
CA ILE A 4 17.12 -14.45 -10.25
C ILE A 4 16.34 -15.54 -9.53
N VAL A 5 15.78 -15.19 -8.37
CA VAL A 5 14.87 -16.07 -7.65
C VAL A 5 13.52 -15.99 -8.34
N ILE A 6 13.12 -17.08 -8.99
CA ILE A 6 11.77 -17.22 -9.54
C ILE A 6 10.87 -17.67 -8.39
N VAL A 7 9.92 -16.81 -8.02
CA VAL A 7 8.89 -17.16 -7.03
C VAL A 7 7.84 -17.99 -7.75
N GLU A 8 7.89 -19.31 -7.57
CA GLU A 8 6.92 -20.24 -8.18
C GLU A 8 5.64 -20.37 -7.36
N ASP A 9 5.65 -19.95 -6.08
CA ASP A 9 4.48 -20.00 -5.22
C ASP A 9 3.50 -18.86 -5.54
N ALA A 10 2.29 -19.23 -5.96
CA ALA A 10 1.20 -18.31 -6.26
C ALA A 10 0.86 -17.40 -5.07
N ARG A 11 0.96 -17.91 -3.83
CA ARG A 11 0.64 -17.17 -2.61
C ARG A 11 1.69 -16.09 -2.31
N GLU A 12 2.96 -16.41 -2.52
CA GLU A 12 4.05 -15.45 -2.34
C GLU A 12 4.01 -14.35 -3.40
N SER A 13 3.79 -14.72 -4.67
CA SER A 13 3.68 -13.77 -5.77
C SER A 13 2.47 -12.83 -5.62
N GLU A 14 1.32 -13.35 -5.19
CA GLU A 14 0.15 -12.53 -4.84
C GLU A 14 0.45 -11.59 -3.67
N SER A 15 1.11 -12.07 -2.61
CA SER A 15 1.51 -11.23 -1.49
C SER A 15 2.47 -10.11 -1.91
N MET A 16 3.45 -10.39 -2.77
CA MET A 16 4.33 -9.36 -3.31
C MET A 16 3.54 -8.32 -4.12
N ARG A 17 2.62 -8.77 -4.97
CA ARG A 17 1.79 -7.88 -5.80
C ARG A 17 0.92 -6.97 -4.96
N ARG A 18 0.26 -7.50 -3.92
CA ARG A 18 -0.53 -6.72 -2.96
C ARG A 18 0.32 -5.69 -2.21
N ARG A 19 1.53 -6.05 -1.80
CA ARG A 19 2.47 -5.11 -1.16
C ARG A 19 2.96 -4.02 -2.11
N LEU A 20 3.21 -4.36 -3.38
CA LEU A 20 3.52 -3.37 -4.43
C LEU A 20 2.37 -2.41 -4.67
N TRP A 21 1.13 -2.92 -4.67
CA TRP A 21 -0.06 -2.06 -4.77
C TRP A 21 -0.19 -1.12 -3.58
N ALA A 22 0.07 -1.59 -2.35
CA ALA A 22 0.09 -0.73 -1.17
C ALA A 22 1.11 0.41 -1.27
N MET A 23 2.32 0.12 -1.78
CA MET A 23 3.33 1.15 -2.00
C MET A 23 2.94 2.13 -3.12
N ALA A 24 2.34 1.66 -4.21
CA ALA A 24 1.85 2.51 -5.28
C ALA A 24 0.73 3.45 -4.80
N ALA A 25 -0.21 2.92 -4.03
CA ALA A 25 -1.28 3.72 -3.43
C ALA A 25 -0.75 4.77 -2.44
N LEU A 26 0.32 4.46 -1.70
CA LEU A 26 1.01 5.40 -0.82
C LEU A 26 1.70 6.52 -1.59
N LEU A 27 2.38 6.20 -2.70
CA LEU A 27 3.10 7.16 -3.53
C LEU A 27 2.16 7.99 -4.42
N LEU A 28 0.85 7.79 -4.31
CA LEU A 28 -0.20 8.60 -4.93
C LEU A 28 0.07 8.86 -6.42
N THR A 29 0.20 7.80 -7.23
CA THR A 29 -0.32 7.89 -8.61
C THR A 29 -1.72 8.46 -8.48
N PRO A 30 -2.08 9.57 -9.16
CA PRO A 30 -3.39 10.18 -8.98
C PRO A 30 -4.42 9.07 -9.12
N LEU A 31 -5.10 8.75 -8.03
CA LEU A 31 -6.02 7.61 -7.93
C LEU A 31 -7.28 7.82 -8.79
N GLY A 32 -7.28 8.84 -9.66
CA GLY A 32 -8.24 9.08 -10.74
C GLY A 32 -7.83 8.45 -12.07
N GLU A 33 -6.86 7.55 -12.09
CA GLU A 33 -6.59 6.69 -13.25
C GLU A 33 -7.75 5.73 -13.51
N GLN A 34 -7.98 5.39 -14.79
CA GLN A 34 -9.14 4.62 -15.25
C GLN A 34 -9.30 3.22 -14.62
N TYR A 35 -8.24 2.69 -14.01
CA TYR A 35 -8.21 1.36 -13.40
C TYR A 35 -8.23 1.38 -11.87
N VAL A 36 -8.35 2.56 -11.26
CA VAL A 36 -8.44 2.68 -9.80
C VAL A 36 -9.87 3.01 -9.42
N GLN A 37 -10.46 2.17 -8.58
CA GLN A 37 -11.75 2.45 -7.95
C GLN A 37 -11.52 2.84 -6.50
N LEU A 38 -12.09 3.98 -6.10
CA LEU A 38 -12.10 4.43 -4.71
C LEU A 38 -13.50 4.28 -4.12
N GLU A 39 -13.57 3.69 -2.94
CA GLU A 39 -14.79 3.59 -2.14
C GLU A 39 -14.54 4.14 -0.74
N MET A 40 -15.42 5.02 -0.27
CA MET A 40 -15.40 5.48 1.13
C MET A 40 -16.04 4.41 2.01
N LEU A 41 -15.29 3.89 2.98
CA LEU A 41 -15.84 2.94 3.93
C LEU A 41 -16.56 3.67 5.08
N ASN A 42 -15.83 4.54 5.80
CA ASN A 42 -16.26 5.29 6.99
C ASN A 42 -15.05 5.94 7.69
N ASP A 43 -15.27 6.93 8.56
CA ASP A 43 -14.30 7.47 9.55
C ASP A 43 -12.84 7.64 9.07
N GLY A 44 -12.65 8.23 7.88
CA GLY A 44 -11.31 8.49 7.32
C GLY A 44 -10.70 7.33 6.54
N TYR A 45 -11.40 6.21 6.40
CA TYR A 45 -10.95 5.06 5.62
C TYR A 45 -11.53 5.04 4.20
N LEU A 46 -10.64 4.75 3.25
CA LEU A 46 -10.95 4.52 1.84
C LEU A 46 -10.47 3.13 1.45
N GLU A 47 -11.17 2.46 0.55
CA GLU A 47 -10.62 1.35 -0.22
C GLU A 47 -10.16 1.85 -1.58
N ALA A 48 -8.94 1.47 -1.95
CA ALA A 48 -8.41 1.66 -3.28
C ALA A 48 -8.21 0.30 -3.95
N ARG A 49 -9.06 0.02 -4.94
CA ARG A 49 -9.02 -1.21 -5.73
C ARG A 49 -8.35 -0.95 -7.07
N ASN A 50 -7.36 -1.78 -7.38
CA ASN A 50 -6.84 -1.91 -8.73
C ASN A 50 -7.74 -2.87 -9.52
N MET A 51 -8.48 -2.35 -10.49
CA MET A 51 -9.48 -3.10 -11.26
C MET A 51 -8.86 -4.09 -12.25
N GLU A 52 -7.59 -3.90 -12.62
CA GLU A 52 -6.87 -4.79 -13.52
C GLU A 52 -6.28 -5.99 -12.77
N LEU A 53 -5.71 -5.74 -11.59
CA LEU A 53 -5.06 -6.77 -10.76
C LEU A 53 -6.04 -7.44 -9.78
N GLY A 54 -7.18 -6.81 -9.49
CA GLY A 54 -8.17 -7.25 -8.50
C GLY A 54 -7.74 -7.00 -7.04
N ASP A 55 -6.55 -6.45 -6.81
CA ASP A 55 -6.02 -6.19 -5.47
C ASP A 55 -6.64 -4.92 -4.88
N THR A 56 -6.92 -4.96 -3.58
CA THR A 56 -7.49 -3.84 -2.83
C THR A 56 -6.59 -3.53 -1.64
N VAL A 57 -6.37 -2.24 -1.39
CA VAL A 57 -5.71 -1.75 -0.18
C VAL A 57 -6.64 -0.79 0.55
N GLN A 58 -6.49 -0.71 1.86
CA GLN A 58 -7.21 0.23 2.69
C GLN A 58 -6.30 1.43 2.96
N LEU A 59 -6.78 2.63 2.68
CA LEU A 59 -6.12 3.89 3.03
C LEU A 59 -6.79 4.46 4.26
N HIS A 60 -6.01 5.00 5.18
CA HIS A 60 -6.52 5.75 6.31
C HIS A 60 -5.99 7.18 6.23
N LEU A 61 -6.92 8.12 6.25
CA LEU A 61 -6.67 9.55 6.24
C LEU A 61 -6.83 10.09 7.66
N ASN A 62 -5.92 10.96 8.08
CA ASN A 62 -6.04 11.67 9.33
C ASN A 62 -7.15 12.75 9.28
N ALA A 63 -7.36 13.44 10.40
CA ALA A 63 -8.39 14.48 10.54
C ALA A 63 -8.26 15.66 9.54
N ASN A 64 -7.08 15.86 8.95
CA ASN A 64 -6.83 16.89 7.94
C ASN A 64 -7.02 16.36 6.51
N GLY A 65 -7.46 15.10 6.35
CA GLY A 65 -7.62 14.45 5.05
C GLY A 65 -6.32 14.00 4.39
N ALA A 66 -5.18 14.07 5.10
CA ALA A 66 -3.90 13.58 4.59
C ALA A 66 -3.72 12.09 4.91
N LEU A 67 -3.07 11.34 4.01
CA LEU A 67 -2.78 9.93 4.22
C LEU A 67 -1.93 9.74 5.49
N GLU A 68 -2.35 8.82 6.35
CA GLU A 68 -1.64 8.43 7.58
C GLU A 68 -1.06 7.01 7.44
N GLU A 69 -1.80 6.11 6.82
CA GLU A 69 -1.36 4.74 6.60
C GLU A 69 -2.06 4.05 5.42
N VAL A 70 -1.41 3.01 4.90
CA VAL A 70 -1.96 2.06 3.93
C VAL A 70 -1.89 0.66 4.53
N ARG A 71 -2.96 -0.11 4.41
CA ARG A 71 -3.07 -1.46 4.97
C ARG A 71 -3.47 -2.46 3.90
N VAL A 72 -2.91 -3.66 3.97
CA VAL A 72 -3.26 -4.76 3.06
C VAL A 72 -3.11 -6.10 3.76
N SER A 73 -4.12 -6.97 3.66
CA SER A 73 -3.98 -8.37 4.10
C SER A 73 -3.22 -9.14 3.04
N CYS A 74 -2.10 -9.74 3.44
CA CYS A 74 -1.33 -10.60 2.57
C CYS A 74 -0.51 -11.62 3.35
N TYR A 75 -0.04 -12.64 2.65
CA TYR A 75 0.84 -13.66 3.21
C TYR A 75 2.15 -13.07 3.72
N ASN A 76 2.46 -13.33 4.99
CA ASN A 76 3.75 -13.08 5.61
C ASN A 76 4.61 -14.36 5.55
N PRO A 77 5.75 -14.35 4.84
CA PRO A 77 6.63 -15.52 4.75
C PRO A 77 7.30 -15.87 6.08
N ASP A 78 7.45 -14.91 7.01
CA ASP A 78 8.11 -15.16 8.30
C ASP A 78 7.24 -15.98 9.25
N SER A 79 5.92 -15.84 9.14
CA SER A 79 4.93 -16.54 9.97
C SER A 79 4.15 -17.62 9.22
N GLU A 80 4.31 -17.68 7.89
CA GLU A 80 3.55 -18.53 6.98
C GLU A 80 2.01 -18.34 7.03
N THR A 81 1.56 -17.15 7.45
CA THR A 81 0.13 -16.83 7.62
C THR A 81 -0.29 -15.56 6.88
N GLU A 82 -1.60 -15.39 6.64
CA GLU A 82 -2.14 -14.08 6.23
C GLU A 82 -2.09 -13.13 7.42
N GLN A 83 -1.44 -11.98 7.24
CA GLN A 83 -1.34 -10.93 8.24
C GLN A 83 -1.60 -9.58 7.61
N LEU A 84 -1.98 -8.62 8.46
CA LEU A 84 -2.11 -7.24 8.02
C LEU A 84 -0.71 -6.64 7.87
N PHE A 85 -0.38 -6.25 6.65
CA PHE A 85 0.80 -5.44 6.37
C PHE A 85 0.40 -3.96 6.39
N ARG A 86 1.11 -3.17 7.19
CA ARG A 86 0.85 -1.73 7.37
C ARG A 86 2.04 -0.91 6.92
N LEU A 87 1.76 0.12 6.11
CA LEU A 87 2.69 1.18 5.74
C LEU A 87 2.22 2.48 6.39
N SER A 88 2.96 2.99 7.36
CA SER A 88 2.64 4.27 8.01
C SER A 88 3.55 5.38 7.47
N VAL A 89 2.95 6.53 7.13
CA VAL A 89 3.70 7.70 6.65
C VAL A 89 3.96 8.68 7.80
N SER A 90 5.14 9.30 7.78
CA SER A 90 5.45 10.40 8.70
C SER A 90 4.53 11.59 8.43
N THR A 91 4.09 12.25 9.50
CA THR A 91 3.38 13.53 9.42
C THR A 91 4.32 14.69 9.03
N GLU A 92 5.63 14.51 9.23
CA GLU A 92 6.63 15.44 8.72
C GLU A 92 6.82 15.21 7.22
N LEU A 93 6.52 16.25 6.43
CA LEU A 93 6.71 16.26 4.99
C LEU A 93 8.01 16.98 4.63
N ILE A 94 8.69 16.50 3.60
CA ILE A 94 9.87 17.13 2.97
C ILE A 94 9.53 17.54 1.54
N ASP A 95 10.00 18.70 1.13
CA ASP A 95 9.97 19.11 -0.27
C ASP A 95 11.08 18.37 -1.03
N THR A 96 10.70 17.62 -2.05
CA THR A 96 11.61 16.99 -3.00
C THR A 96 11.20 17.41 -4.40
N ASP A 97 11.96 18.31 -5.01
CA ASP A 97 11.72 18.85 -6.36
C ASP A 97 10.29 19.41 -6.57
N GLY A 98 9.74 20.09 -5.56
CA GLY A 98 8.40 20.69 -5.62
C GLY A 98 7.26 19.72 -5.28
N ILE A 99 7.58 18.48 -4.88
CA ILE A 99 6.62 17.48 -4.41
C ILE A 99 6.80 17.31 -2.90
N MET A 100 5.71 17.49 -2.15
CA MET A 100 5.68 17.23 -0.71
C MET A 100 5.58 15.72 -0.46
N MET A 101 6.66 15.14 0.05
CA MET A 101 6.78 13.70 0.32
C MET A 101 6.85 13.46 1.82
N PRO A 102 6.34 12.34 2.35
CA PRO A 102 6.56 11.98 3.74
C PRO A 102 8.06 11.73 3.97
N GLN A 103 8.60 12.28 5.05
CA GLN A 103 10.02 12.14 5.39
C GLN A 103 10.42 10.68 5.61
N LYS A 104 9.49 9.86 6.11
CA LYS A 104 9.69 8.44 6.41
C LYS A 104 8.44 7.65 6.09
N ILE A 105 8.66 6.43 5.62
CA ILE A 105 7.65 5.39 5.49
C ILE A 105 8.13 4.23 6.34
N ASN A 106 7.29 3.78 7.27
CA ASN A 106 7.58 2.61 8.08
C ASN A 106 6.69 1.45 7.66
N ALA A 107 7.24 0.24 7.67
CA ALA A 107 6.52 -0.98 7.30
C ALA A 107 6.50 -1.97 8.45
N TYR A 108 5.33 -2.53 8.75
CA TYR A 108 5.14 -3.46 9.86
C TYR A 108 4.14 -4.56 9.51
N TRP A 109 4.29 -5.70 10.18
CA TRP A 109 3.29 -6.77 10.24
C TRP A 109 2.58 -6.73 11.60
N ASP A 110 1.29 -7.06 11.61
CA ASP A 110 0.47 -7.16 12.82
C ASP A 110 0.35 -8.58 13.37
#